data_AF-A0A6G0Q6S5-F1
#
_entry.id   AF-A0A6G0Q6S5-F1
#
_cell.length_a   1.000
_cell.length_b   1.000
_cell.length_c   1.000
_cell.angle_alpha   90.00
_cell.angle_beta   90.00
_cell.angle_gamma   90.00
#
_symmetry.space_group_name_H-M   'P 1'
#
loop_
_entity.id
_entity.type
_entity.pdbx_description
1 polymer ?
#
loop_
_entity_poly.entity_id
_entity_poly.type
_entity_poly.pdbx_seq_one_letter_code
_entity_poly.pdbx_strand_id
1 'polypeptide(L)'
;MVEIMINCAVIGEGSVISIIIEDWKTVALLKKAIKDEKPNKIKCDAKDLQLFLTKKGDSKWLDEAAAEAAALDWRGNSQGFEPMGPSLWLKNAKHFGENFQPGKDQVHVLVLVPEDEGDSGPASKKGSSWIPL
;
A
#
# COMPACT_ATOMS: atom_id res chain seq x y z
N MET A 1 11.17 -20.96 -10.86
CA MET A 1 11.12 -19.84 -9.91
C MET A 1 11.52 -18.61 -10.69
N VAL A 2 10.72 -17.56 -10.65
CA VAL A 2 10.94 -16.35 -11.47
C VAL A 2 11.05 -15.16 -10.54
N GLU A 3 12.13 -14.40 -10.66
CA GLU A 3 12.24 -13.10 -10.00
C GLU A 3 11.40 -12.09 -10.77
N ILE A 4 10.55 -11.37 -10.03
CA ILE A 4 9.70 -10.31 -10.56
C ILE A 4 10.04 -9.00 -9.87
N MET A 5 9.97 -7.92 -10.63
CA MET A 5 10.05 -6.56 -10.09
C MET A 5 8.64 -6.05 -9.81
N ILE A 6 8.40 -5.61 -8.58
CA ILE A 6 7.14 -5.04 -8.14
C ILE A 6 7.39 -3.59 -7.73
N ASN A 7 6.68 -2.67 -8.39
CA ASN A 7 6.69 -1.26 -8.02
C ASN A 7 5.55 -0.97 -7.05
N CYS A 8 5.90 -0.36 -5.92
CA CYS A 8 5.01 -0.10 -4.79
C CYS A 8 4.95 1.40 -4.49
N ALA A 9 3.77 2.00 -4.47
CA ALA A 9 3.57 3.38 -4.01
C ALA A 9 3.14 3.40 -2.54
N VAL A 10 3.84 4.18 -1.71
CA VAL A 10 3.51 4.34 -0.29
C VAL A 10 2.54 5.50 -0.10
N ILE A 11 1.39 5.20 0.51
CA ILE A 11 0.34 6.18 0.83
C ILE A 11 0.89 7.24 1.79
N GLY A 12 0.59 8.51 1.51
CA GLY A 12 1.08 9.65 2.30
C GLY A 12 2.54 10.09 2.05
N GLU A 13 3.37 9.26 1.39
CA GLU A 13 4.73 9.65 0.97
C GLU A 13 4.76 10.13 -0.50
N GLY A 14 3.87 9.58 -1.35
CA GLY A 14 3.83 9.92 -2.77
C GLY A 14 5.08 9.45 -3.54
N SER A 15 5.81 8.46 -3.03
CA SER A 15 7.01 7.91 -3.66
C SER A 15 6.82 6.43 -4.00
N VAL A 16 7.38 6.02 -5.14
CA VAL A 16 7.43 4.63 -5.61
C VAL A 16 8.76 3.97 -5.22
N ILE A 17 8.69 2.74 -4.70
CA ILE A 17 9.84 1.86 -4.49
C ILE A 17 9.73 0.61 -5.36
N SER A 18 10.87 0.05 -5.74
CA SER A 18 10.93 -1.19 -6.53
C SER A 18 11.49 -2.33 -5.69
N ILE A 19 10.76 -3.45 -5.63
CA ILE A 19 11.16 -4.65 -4.90
C ILE A 19 11.39 -5.78 -5.91
N ILE A 20 12.56 -6.43 -5.84
CA ILE A 20 12.83 -7.67 -6.58
C ILE A 20 12.54 -8.86 -5.65
N ILE A 21 11.62 -9.74 -6.05
CA ILE A 21 11.17 -10.86 -5.24
C ILE A 21 10.77 -12.05 -6.12
N GLU A 22 10.92 -13.27 -5.61
CA GLU A 22 10.45 -14.46 -6.32
C GLU A 22 8.92 -14.57 -6.32
N ASP A 23 8.34 -14.91 -7.47
CA ASP A 23 6.90 -15.00 -7.72
C ASP A 23 6.13 -16.01 -6.84
N TRP A 24 6.82 -17.05 -6.36
CA TRP A 24 6.26 -18.07 -5.46
C TRP A 24 6.19 -17.63 -4.00
N LYS A 25 6.79 -16.49 -3.63
CA LYS A 25 6.73 -15.96 -2.27
C LYS A 25 5.34 -15.44 -1.94
N THR A 26 5.04 -15.35 -0.65
CA THR A 26 3.77 -14.83 -0.15
C THR A 26 3.77 -13.30 -0.07
N VAL A 27 2.57 -12.73 -0.01
CA VAL A 27 2.39 -11.31 0.28
C VAL A 27 3.00 -10.92 1.63
N ALA A 28 3.02 -11.81 2.63
CA ALA A 28 3.72 -11.55 3.89
C ALA A 28 5.24 -11.31 3.70
N LEU A 29 5.88 -12.04 2.79
CA LEU A 29 7.29 -11.81 2.45
C LEU A 29 7.49 -10.52 1.66
N LEU A 30 6.55 -10.14 0.79
CA LEU A 30 6.55 -8.83 0.13
C LEU A 30 6.45 -7.68 1.14
N LYS A 31 5.52 -7.78 2.11
CA LYS A 31 5.40 -6.78 3.20
C LYS A 31 6.71 -6.61 3.96
N LYS A 32 7.40 -7.72 4.26
CA LYS A 32 8.71 -7.69 4.92
C LYS A 32 9.75 -6.96 4.06
N ALA A 33 9.84 -7.30 2.77
CA ALA A 33 10.78 -6.64 1.85
C ALA A 33 10.51 -5.13 1.73
N ILE A 34 9.24 -4.70 1.67
CA ILE A 34 8.86 -3.29 1.64
C ILE A 34 9.32 -2.55 2.91
N LYS A 35 9.10 -3.15 4.10
CA LYS A 35 9.58 -2.58 5.36
C LYS A 35 11.11 -2.48 5.38
N ASP A 36 11.80 -3.53 4.96
CA ASP A 36 13.27 -3.61 4.95
C ASP A 36 13.90 -2.59 3.98
N GLU A 37 13.20 -2.23 2.90
CA GLU A 37 13.62 -1.18 1.94
C GLU A 37 13.47 0.24 2.52
N LYS A 38 12.45 0.48 3.35
CA LYS A 38 12.13 1.80 3.93
C LYS A 38 12.04 1.78 5.47
N PRO A 39 13.05 1.30 6.21
CA PRO A 39 12.96 1.09 7.67
C PRO A 39 12.90 2.41 8.47
N ASN A 40 13.30 3.52 7.85
CA ASN A 40 13.21 4.85 8.45
C ASN A 40 11.83 5.48 8.32
N LYS A 41 11.02 5.02 7.37
CA LYS A 41 9.68 5.56 7.08
C LYS A 41 8.58 4.62 7.56
N ILE A 42 8.77 3.32 7.39
CA ILE A 42 7.85 2.28 7.83
C ILE A 42 8.31 1.78 9.21
N LYS A 43 7.69 2.30 10.27
CA LYS A 43 8.03 1.96 11.67
C LYS A 43 7.22 0.82 12.26
N CYS A 44 6.01 0.59 11.76
CA CYS A 44 5.14 -0.50 12.20
C CYS A 44 5.71 -1.89 11.85
N ASP A 45 5.10 -2.96 12.38
CA ASP A 45 5.47 -4.31 11.95
C ASP A 45 5.07 -4.55 10.49
N ALA A 46 5.88 -5.32 9.77
CA ALA A 46 5.57 -5.67 8.38
C ALA A 46 4.19 -6.35 8.26
N LYS A 47 3.73 -7.07 9.29
CA LYS A 47 2.40 -7.72 9.30
C LYS A 47 1.25 -6.70 9.22
N ASP A 48 1.46 -5.50 9.77
CA ASP A 48 0.46 -4.44 9.92
C ASP A 48 0.29 -3.62 8.64
N LEU A 49 1.29 -3.65 7.74
CA LEU A 49 1.15 -3.06 6.41
C LEU A 49 -0.06 -3.65 5.68
N GLN A 50 -0.85 -2.81 5.02
CA GLN A 50 -1.91 -3.27 4.12
C GLN A 50 -1.49 -3.01 2.68
N LEU A 51 -1.57 -4.06 1.85
CA LEU A 51 -1.17 -3.98 0.44
C LEU A 51 -2.41 -4.11 -0.43
N PHE A 52 -2.48 -3.29 -1.47
CA PHE A 52 -3.59 -3.30 -2.42
C PHE A 52 -3.06 -3.35 -3.85
N LEU A 53 -3.69 -4.12 -4.72
CA LEU A 53 -3.42 -4.06 -6.16
C LEU A 53 -3.92 -2.74 -6.73
N THR A 54 -3.11 -2.12 -7.57
CA THR A 54 -3.48 -0.88 -8.28
C THR A 54 -4.35 -1.12 -9.50
N LYS A 55 -4.49 -2.37 -9.96
CA LYS A 55 -5.44 -2.74 -10.99
C LYS A 55 -6.71 -3.33 -10.38
N LYS A 56 -7.81 -3.23 -11.13
CA LYS A 56 -9.08 -3.90 -10.83
C LYS A 56 -9.40 -4.91 -11.94
N GLY A 57 -9.48 -6.19 -11.61
CA GLY A 57 -9.68 -7.25 -12.61
C GLY A 57 -8.64 -7.17 -13.74
N ASP A 58 -9.12 -7.12 -14.98
CA ASP A 58 -8.29 -7.03 -16.19
C ASP A 58 -7.93 -5.58 -16.59
N SER A 59 -8.12 -4.61 -15.69
CA SER A 59 -7.73 -3.22 -15.94
C SER A 59 -6.20 -3.07 -16.01
N LYS A 60 -5.76 -1.96 -16.60
CA LYS A 60 -4.34 -1.60 -16.61
C LYS A 60 -3.87 -1.25 -15.20
N TRP A 61 -2.60 -1.54 -14.94
CA TRP A 61 -1.87 -1.00 -13.80
C TRP A 61 -1.82 0.53 -13.88
N LEU A 62 -1.76 1.18 -12.71
CA LEU A 62 -1.57 2.63 -12.66
C LEU A 62 -0.16 2.98 -13.13
N ASP A 63 -0.02 4.13 -13.77
CA ASP A 63 1.28 4.79 -13.89
C ASP A 63 1.66 5.50 -12.58
N GLU A 64 2.88 6.01 -12.50
CA GLU A 64 3.40 6.70 -11.32
C GLU A 64 2.54 7.89 -10.90
N ALA A 65 2.15 8.76 -11.84
CA ALA A 65 1.35 9.94 -11.54
C ALA A 65 -0.04 9.57 -10.99
N ALA A 66 -0.69 8.55 -11.58
CA ALA A 66 -1.99 8.07 -11.10
C ALA A 66 -1.89 7.38 -9.73
N ALA A 67 -0.79 6.65 -9.49
CA ALA A 67 -0.54 6.02 -8.19
C ALA A 67 -0.23 7.04 -7.10
N GLU A 68 0.54 8.08 -7.41
CA GLU A 68 0.80 9.21 -6.50
C GLU A 68 -0.50 9.94 -6.15
N ALA A 69 -1.33 10.25 -7.16
CA ALA A 69 -2.63 10.86 -6.93
C ALA A 69 -3.52 10.00 -6.03
N ALA A 70 -3.57 8.69 -6.27
CA ALA A 70 -4.30 7.74 -5.43
C ALA A 70 -3.73 7.65 -4.00
N ALA A 71 -2.40 7.70 -3.85
CA ALA A 71 -1.71 7.68 -2.57
C ALA A 71 -1.92 8.96 -1.75
N LEU A 72 -2.05 10.12 -2.41
CA LEU A 72 -2.30 11.42 -1.78
C LEU A 72 -3.77 11.62 -1.44
N ASP A 73 -4.70 11.13 -2.27
CA ASP A 73 -6.13 11.23 -2.03
C ASP A 73 -6.67 10.10 -1.12
N TRP A 74 -5.79 9.29 -0.51
CA TRP A 74 -6.18 8.20 0.37
C TRP A 74 -6.84 8.72 1.67
N ARG A 75 -8.14 9.02 1.60
CA ARG A 75 -8.98 9.48 2.73
C ARG A 75 -9.65 8.30 3.45
N GLY A 76 -8.89 7.23 3.69
CA GLY A 76 -9.39 6.01 4.31
C GLY A 76 -10.35 5.19 3.42
N ASN A 77 -10.28 5.39 2.10
CA ASN A 77 -11.18 4.76 1.16
C ASN A 77 -10.39 4.00 0.10
N SER A 78 -10.45 2.67 0.15
CA SER A 78 -9.81 1.79 -0.84
C SER A 78 -10.60 1.72 -2.16
N GLN A 79 -11.35 2.78 -2.52
CA GLN A 79 -12.39 2.75 -3.55
C GLN A 79 -11.82 2.28 -4.90
N GLY A 80 -11.94 0.98 -5.16
CA GLY A 80 -11.54 0.34 -6.41
C GLY A 80 -10.27 -0.52 -6.35
N PHE A 81 -9.50 -0.50 -5.26
CA PHE A 81 -8.29 -1.31 -5.12
C PHE A 81 -8.54 -2.60 -4.33
N GLU A 82 -7.97 -3.70 -4.80
CA GLU A 82 -8.19 -5.03 -4.23
C GLU A 82 -7.13 -5.35 -3.16
N PRO A 83 -7.52 -5.67 -1.91
CA PRO A 83 -6.55 -6.01 -0.87
C PRO A 83 -5.86 -7.35 -1.15
N MET A 84 -4.56 -7.40 -0.89
CA MET A 84 -3.75 -8.60 -1.07
C MET A 84 -3.77 -9.47 0.19
N GLY A 85 -4.09 -10.76 0.03
CA GLY A 85 -4.13 -11.72 1.14
C GLY A 85 -2.72 -12.12 1.60
N PRO A 86 -2.35 -11.99 2.90
CA PRO A 86 -0.98 -12.18 3.37
C PRO A 86 -0.41 -13.59 3.14
N SER A 87 -1.28 -14.61 3.18
CA SER A 87 -0.92 -16.02 2.99
C SER A 87 -0.89 -16.46 1.52
N LEU A 88 -1.42 -15.67 0.60
CA LEU A 88 -1.48 -16.00 -0.81
C LEU A 88 -0.13 -15.69 -1.48
N TRP A 89 0.25 -16.52 -2.45
CA TRP A 89 1.44 -16.29 -3.28
C TRP A 89 1.25 -15.10 -4.22
N LEU A 90 2.36 -14.47 -4.60
CA LEU A 90 2.35 -13.36 -5.55
C LEU A 90 1.84 -13.82 -6.93
N LYS A 91 2.26 -14.99 -7.40
CA LYS A 91 1.73 -15.63 -8.63
C LYS A 91 0.29 -16.15 -8.55
N ASN A 92 -0.40 -15.96 -7.42
CA ASN A 92 -1.81 -16.35 -7.34
C ASN A 92 -2.64 -15.55 -8.37
N ALA A 93 -3.62 -16.19 -9.01
CA ALA A 93 -4.51 -15.55 -9.98
C ALA A 93 -5.25 -14.31 -9.43
N LYS A 94 -5.48 -14.26 -8.11
CA LYS A 94 -6.08 -13.10 -7.42
C LYS A 94 -5.11 -11.93 -7.23
N HIS A 95 -3.83 -12.10 -7.57
CA HIS A 95 -2.77 -11.10 -7.44
C HIS A 95 -2.18 -10.77 -8.82
N PHE A 96 -0.96 -11.24 -9.08
CA PHE A 96 -0.28 -10.99 -10.35
C PHE A 96 -0.60 -12.05 -11.41
N GLY A 97 -1.03 -13.25 -10.98
CA GLY A 97 -1.24 -14.41 -11.84
C GLY A 97 0.06 -15.10 -12.24
N GLU A 98 -0.08 -16.25 -12.90
CA GLU A 98 1.06 -16.97 -13.47
C GLU A 98 1.61 -16.18 -14.67
N ASN A 99 2.94 -16.14 -14.83
CA ASN A 99 3.64 -15.44 -15.92
C ASN A 99 3.51 -13.90 -15.90
N PHE A 100 3.30 -13.31 -14.72
CA PHE A 100 3.36 -11.86 -14.56
C PHE A 100 4.67 -11.29 -15.08
N GLN A 101 4.56 -10.26 -15.92
CA GLN A 101 5.69 -9.49 -16.43
C GLN A 101 5.40 -8.01 -16.17
N PRO A 102 6.22 -7.33 -15.36
CA PRO A 102 6.02 -5.91 -15.09
C PRO A 102 6.26 -5.11 -16.37
N GLY A 103 5.33 -4.21 -16.69
CA GLY A 103 5.48 -3.25 -17.78
C GLY A 103 6.26 -2.02 -17.36
N LYS A 104 6.72 -1.25 -18.34
CA LYS A 104 7.42 0.02 -18.10
C LYS A 104 6.49 1.03 -17.42
N ASP A 105 7.01 1.74 -16.42
CA ASP A 105 6.34 2.85 -15.73
C ASP A 105 5.03 2.44 -15.02
N GLN A 106 4.87 1.15 -14.68
CA GLN A 106 3.70 0.61 -13.98
C GLN A 106 3.92 0.53 -12.48
N VAL A 107 2.99 1.06 -11.69
CA VAL A 107 2.88 0.83 -10.25
C VAL A 107 1.88 -0.28 -10.01
N HIS A 108 2.27 -1.26 -9.21
CA HIS A 108 1.56 -2.54 -9.07
C HIS A 108 0.85 -2.65 -7.72
N VAL A 109 1.42 -2.04 -6.68
CA VAL A 109 0.94 -2.17 -5.30
C VAL A 109 0.84 -0.79 -4.65
N LEU A 110 -0.26 -0.54 -3.94
CA LEU A 110 -0.36 0.54 -2.96
C LEU A 110 -0.06 -0.02 -1.57
N VAL A 111 0.77 0.71 -0.82
CA VAL A 111 1.18 0.36 0.54
C VAL A 111 0.55 1.35 1.51
N LEU A 112 -0.39 0.87 2.31
CA LEU A 112 -0.93 1.61 3.44
C LEU A 112 -0.13 1.25 4.69
N VAL A 113 0.50 2.26 5.27
CA VAL A 113 1.10 2.21 6.61
C VAL A 113 0.01 2.66 7.58
N PRO A 114 -0.47 1.79 8.49
CA PRO A 114 -1.46 2.21 9.48
C PRO A 114 -0.86 3.30 10.36
N GLU A 115 -1.69 4.28 10.73
CA GLU A 115 -1.32 5.23 11.78
C GLU A 115 -1.15 4.46 13.09
N ASP A 116 -0.06 4.72 13.81
CA ASP A 116 0.12 4.17 15.15
C ASP A 116 -1.07 4.62 16.01
N GLU A 117 -1.85 3.69 16.59
CA GLU A 117 -2.84 3.97 17.64
C GLU A 117 -2.11 4.41 18.92
N GLY A 118 -1.49 5.60 18.87
CA GLY A 118 -0.49 6.02 19.83
C GLY A 118 -0.21 7.51 19.86
N ASP A 119 -1.19 8.37 19.54
CA ASP A 119 -1.36 9.69 20.17
C ASP A 119 -2.70 10.32 19.75
N SER A 120 -3.79 9.91 20.40
CA SER A 120 -5.02 10.73 20.39
C SER A 120 -4.88 11.85 21.44
N GLY A 121 -4.07 12.87 21.15
CA GLY A 121 -4.15 14.19 21.79
C GLY A 121 -5.46 14.92 21.42
N PRO A 122 -5.95 15.85 22.24
CA PRO A 122 -7.36 15.87 22.65
C PRO A 122 -8.32 16.39 21.59
N ALA A 123 -9.53 15.81 21.63
CA ALA A 123 -10.73 16.33 21.01
C ALA A 123 -10.85 17.85 21.26
N SER A 124 -10.73 18.63 20.18
CA SER A 124 -11.11 20.03 20.15
C SER A 124 -12.60 20.17 20.43
N LYS A 125 -12.97 20.37 21.70
CA LYS A 125 -14.26 20.98 22.05
C LYS A 125 -14.19 22.45 21.66
N LYS A 126 -14.61 22.77 20.43
CA LYS A 126 -15.03 24.14 20.07
C LYS A 126 -16.23 24.48 20.94
N GLY A 127 -16.12 25.61 21.64
CA GLY A 127 -16.91 25.90 22.82
C GLY A 127 -18.31 26.42 22.58
N SER A 128 -18.92 26.77 23.71
CA SER A 128 -19.95 27.79 23.81
C SER A 128 -19.81 28.39 25.20
N SER A 129 -19.24 29.58 25.25
CA SER A 129 -19.30 30.47 26.40
C SER A 129 -20.75 30.87 26.58
N TRP A 130 -21.39 30.43 27.67
CA TRP A 130 -22.68 30.96 28.09
C TRP A 130 -22.46 31.80 29.35
N ILE A 131 -22.66 33.10 29.22
CA ILE A 131 -22.60 34.07 30.31
C ILE A 131 -24.06 34.38 30.69
N PRO A 132 -24.51 34.18 31.94
CA PRO A 132 -25.71 34.83 32.41
C PRO A 132 -25.37 36.18 33.07
N LEU A 133 -26.21 37.17 32.75
CA LEU A 133 -26.34 38.48 33.41
C LEU A 133 -26.87 38.32 34.83
#